data_AF-A0A2D9CF11-F1
#
_entry.id   AF-A0A2D9CF11-F1
#
_cell.length_a   1.000
_cell.length_b   1.000
_cell.length_c   1.000
_cell.angle_alpha   90.00
_cell.angle_beta   90.00
_cell.angle_gamma   90.00
#
_symmetry.space_group_name_H-M   'P 1'
#
loop_
_entity.id
_entity.type
_entity.pdbx_description
1 polymer ?
#
loop_
_entity_poly.entity_id
_entity_poly.type
_entity_poly.pdbx_seq_one_letter_code
_entity_poly.pdbx_strand_id
1 'polypeptide(L)'
;MLPNEFWNLTFHEFFLIQKGRNDVIESKEKREWERVRWLACLMLQPHTKKGQNLTPEKLVKFEWEKGEKVKDVEKQKKRAEYIAKKYDLINKKNG
;
A
#
# COMPACT_ATOMS: atom_id res chain seq x y z
N MET A 1 27.48 -3.22 6.73
CA MET A 1 27.85 -2.16 7.69
C MET A 1 28.80 -2.78 8.67
N LEU A 2 30.04 -2.31 8.65
CA LEU A 2 31.06 -2.71 9.61
C LEU A 2 30.79 -2.01 10.95
N PRO A 3 31.23 -2.56 12.10
CA PRO A 3 30.97 -1.95 13.40
C PRO A 3 31.44 -0.50 13.53
N ASN A 4 32.57 -0.12 12.92
CA ASN A 4 33.09 1.25 12.96
C ASN A 4 32.21 2.23 12.18
N GLU A 5 31.60 1.80 11.08
CA GLU A 5 30.69 2.63 10.29
C GLU A 5 29.40 2.91 11.07
N PHE A 6 28.93 1.95 11.86
CA PHE A 6 27.72 2.09 12.66
C PHE A 6 27.85 3.19 13.73
N TRP A 7 28.97 3.23 14.45
CA TRP A 7 29.20 4.22 15.51
C TRP A 7 29.40 5.65 15.00
N ASN A 8 29.71 5.82 13.71
CA ASN A 8 29.88 7.12 13.07
C ASN A 8 28.58 7.70 12.50
N LEU A 9 27.47 6.96 12.54
CA LEU A 9 26.19 7.42 12.00
C LEU A 9 25.46 8.36 12.94
N THR A 10 24.83 9.37 12.36
CA THR A 10 23.75 10.09 13.04
C THR A 10 22.50 9.22 13.12
N PHE A 11 21.64 9.50 14.10
CA PHE A 11 20.35 8.80 14.22
C PHE A 11 19.52 8.87 12.93
N HIS A 12 19.55 10.01 12.23
CA HIS A 12 18.82 10.18 10.98
C HIS A 12 19.34 9.24 9.88
N GLU A 13 20.65 9.16 9.69
CA GLU A 13 21.27 8.28 8.69
C GLU A 13 20.99 6.82 9.00
N PHE A 14 21.03 6.43 10.28
CA PHE A 14 20.66 5.07 10.69
C PHE A 14 19.22 4.73 10.27
N PHE A 15 18.25 5.60 10.52
CA PHE A 15 16.86 5.37 10.12
C PHE A 15 16.69 5.31 8.60
N LEU A 16 17.41 6.15 7.85
CA LEU A 16 17.39 6.10 6.39
C LEU A 16 17.93 4.77 5.86
N ILE A 17 19.06 4.30 6.40
CA ILE A 17 19.66 3.02 6.01
C ILE A 17 18.72 1.87 6.38
N GLN A 18 18.17 1.87 7.59
CA GLN A 18 17.25 0.83 8.04
C GLN A 18 15.99 0.78 7.17
N LYS A 19 15.43 1.95 6.84
CA LYS A 19 14.30 2.05 5.91
C LYS A 19 14.66 1.49 4.54
N GLY A 20 15.78 1.93 3.95
CA GLY A 20 16.21 1.44 2.64
C GLY A 20 16.43 -0.08 2.61
N ARG A 21 16.97 -0.65 3.68
CA ARG A 21 17.11 -2.11 3.82
C ARG A 21 15.76 -2.81 3.86
N ASN A 22 14.82 -2.30 4.64
CA ASN A 22 13.46 -2.84 4.69
C ASN A 22 12.78 -2.75 3.31
N ASP A 23 12.92 -1.63 2.61
CA ASP A 23 12.34 -1.43 1.27
C ASP A 23 12.93 -2.42 0.25
N VAL A 24 14.23 -2.71 0.32
CA VAL A 24 14.90 -3.71 -0.54
C VAL A 24 14.39 -5.13 -0.24
N ILE A 25 14.29 -5.50 1.04
CA ILE A 25 13.77 -6.81 1.45
C ILE A 25 12.31 -6.95 1.02
N GLU A 26 11.48 -5.96 1.32
CA GLU A 26 10.07 -5.95 0.93
C GLU A 26 9.90 -6.07 -0.59
N SER A 27 10.70 -5.33 -1.37
CA SER A 27 10.67 -5.41 -2.84
C SER A 27 11.08 -6.78 -3.37
N LYS A 28 12.06 -7.43 -2.71
CA LYS A 28 12.47 -8.78 -3.05
C LYS A 28 11.35 -9.77 -2.78
N GLU A 29 10.76 -9.74 -1.58
CA GLU A 29 9.65 -10.63 -1.20
C GLU A 29 8.45 -10.43 -2.13
N LYS A 30 8.06 -9.19 -2.43
CA LYS A 30 6.98 -8.90 -3.39
C LYS A 30 7.23 -9.53 -4.75
N ARG A 31 8.46 -9.41 -5.28
CA ARG A 31 8.85 -10.05 -6.55
C ARG A 31 8.75 -11.57 -6.47
N GLU A 32 9.19 -12.18 -5.38
CA GLU A 32 9.07 -13.63 -5.17
C GLU A 32 7.62 -14.08 -5.24
N TRP A 33 6.73 -13.40 -4.50
CA TRP A 33 5.30 -13.66 -4.51
C TRP A 33 4.67 -13.50 -5.90
N GLU A 34 5.06 -12.48 -6.65
CA GLU A 34 4.59 -12.27 -8.03
C GLU A 34 5.03 -13.39 -8.97
N ARG A 35 6.28 -13.87 -8.86
CA ARG A 35 6.78 -15.00 -9.67
C ARG A 35 6.01 -16.28 -9.40
N VAL A 36 5.78 -16.60 -8.12
CA VAL A 36 5.00 -17.79 -7.73
C VAL A 36 3.56 -17.67 -8.21
N ARG A 37 2.93 -16.49 -8.07
CA ARG A 37 1.58 -16.23 -8.57
C ARG A 37 1.49 -16.38 -10.08
N TRP A 38 2.49 -15.90 -10.82
CA TRP A 38 2.57 -16.06 -12.27
C TRP A 38 2.68 -17.53 -12.67
N LEU A 39 3.57 -18.28 -12.02
CA LEU A 39 3.74 -19.71 -12.24
C LEU A 39 2.44 -20.47 -11.98
N ALA A 40 1.77 -20.21 -10.85
CA ALA A 40 0.49 -20.82 -10.53
C ALA A 40 -0.59 -20.51 -11.58
N CYS A 41 -0.60 -19.27 -12.11
CA CYS A 41 -1.50 -18.89 -13.19
C CYS A 41 -1.28 -19.72 -14.46
N LEU A 42 -0.03 -19.90 -14.88
CA LEU A 42 0.31 -20.72 -16.04
C LEU A 42 -0.05 -22.19 -15.83
N MET A 43 0.17 -22.73 -14.62
CA MET A 43 -0.17 -24.12 -14.32
C MET A 43 -1.69 -24.36 -14.31
N LEU A 44 -2.49 -23.37 -13.91
CA LEU A 44 -3.95 -23.48 -13.85
C LEU A 44 -4.64 -23.20 -15.18
N GLN A 45 -4.02 -22.45 -16.10
CA GLN A 45 -4.55 -22.15 -17.43
C GLN A 45 -5.15 -23.37 -18.16
N PRO A 46 -4.47 -24.52 -18.32
CA PRO A 46 -5.02 -25.69 -19.02
C PRO A 46 -6.21 -26.34 -18.30
N HIS A 47 -6.39 -26.08 -17.00
CA HIS A 47 -7.47 -26.62 -16.18
C HIS A 47 -8.65 -25.64 -16.04
N THR A 48 -8.57 -24.46 -16.65
CA THR A 48 -9.66 -23.47 -16.62
C THR A 48 -10.72 -23.77 -17.67
N LYS A 49 -11.96 -23.34 -17.39
CA LYS A 49 -13.07 -23.49 -18.35
C LYS A 49 -12.76 -22.74 -19.64
N LYS A 50 -13.13 -23.31 -20.78
CA LYS A 50 -12.92 -22.70 -22.10
C LYS A 50 -13.53 -21.28 -22.14
N GLY A 51 -12.71 -20.27 -22.45
CA GLY A 51 -13.10 -18.86 -22.45
C GLY A 51 -12.87 -18.11 -21.14
N GLN A 52 -12.46 -18.79 -20.06
CA GLN A 52 -12.11 -18.15 -18.80
C GLN A 52 -10.65 -17.69 -18.82
N ASN A 53 -10.43 -16.40 -19.04
CA ASN A 53 -9.10 -15.79 -18.90
C ASN A 53 -8.76 -15.60 -17.41
N LEU A 54 -7.95 -16.51 -16.88
CA LEU A 54 -7.34 -16.41 -15.56
C LEU A 54 -6.19 -15.41 -15.63
N THR A 55 -6.27 -14.35 -14.83
CA THR A 55 -5.20 -13.38 -14.63
C THR A 55 -4.60 -13.58 -13.24
N PRO A 56 -3.30 -13.26 -13.03
CA PRO A 56 -2.67 -13.39 -11.72
C PRO A 56 -3.41 -12.66 -10.60
N GLU A 57 -3.94 -11.47 -10.89
CA GLU A 57 -4.72 -10.67 -9.94
C GLU A 57 -6.04 -11.35 -9.50
N LYS A 58 -6.62 -12.19 -10.36
CA LYS A 58 -7.83 -12.97 -10.03
C LYS A 58 -7.51 -14.19 -9.15
N LEU A 59 -6.25 -14.66 -9.16
CA LEU A 59 -5.78 -15.75 -8.32
C LEU A 59 -5.58 -15.29 -6.88
N VAL A 60 -4.74 -14.27 -6.71
CA VAL A 60 -4.41 -13.69 -5.41
C VAL A 60 -4.25 -12.19 -5.61
N LYS A 61 -5.03 -11.41 -4.86
CA LYS A 61 -4.95 -9.95 -4.84
C LYS A 61 -4.15 -9.51 -3.63
N PHE A 62 -3.04 -8.84 -3.86
CA PHE A 62 -2.18 -8.38 -2.78
C PHE A 62 -2.59 -7.01 -2.25
N GLU A 63 -2.21 -6.71 -1.01
CA GLU A 63 -2.56 -5.44 -0.38
C GLU A 63 -1.81 -4.26 -0.99
N TRP A 64 -0.57 -4.47 -1.44
CA TRP A 64 0.26 -3.44 -2.07
C TRP A 64 -0.16 -3.11 -3.52
N GLU A 65 -1.06 -3.91 -4.11
CA GLU A 65 -1.68 -3.64 -5.42
C GLU A 65 -2.97 -2.83 -5.29
N LYS A 66 -3.44 -2.55 -4.07
CA LYS A 66 -4.58 -1.66 -3.83
C LYS A 66 -4.15 -0.26 -4.27
N GLY A 67 -4.46 0.09 -5.52
CA GLY A 67 -4.28 1.45 -6.03
C GLY A 67 -4.89 2.46 -5.08
N GLU A 68 -4.29 3.65 -5.03
CA GLU A 68 -4.83 4.75 -4.24
C GLU A 68 -6.31 4.92 -4.58
N LYS A 69 -7.19 4.80 -3.57
CA LYS A 69 -8.61 5.05 -3.75
C LYS A 69 -8.72 6.48 -4.27
N VAL A 70 -9.17 6.64 -5.53
CA VAL A 70 -9.46 7.94 -6.11
C VAL A 70 -10.34 8.69 -5.11
N LYS A 71 -9.75 9.70 -4.49
CA LYS A 71 -10.42 10.51 -3.48
C LYS A 71 -11.48 11.31 -4.22
N ASP A 72 -12.74 10.97 -4.00
CA ASP A 72 -13.87 11.75 -4.48
C ASP A 72 -13.84 13.13 -3.80
N VAL A 73 -13.27 14.10 -4.52
CA VAL A 73 -13.02 15.47 -4.06
C VAL A 73 -14.33 16.14 -3.65
N GLU A 74 -15.42 15.86 -4.37
CA GLU A 74 -16.72 16.46 -4.10
C GLU A 74 -17.33 15.92 -2.80
N LYS A 75 -17.20 14.61 -2.57
CA LYS A 75 -17.61 13.99 -1.29
C LYS A 75 -16.79 14.52 -0.10
N GLN A 76 -15.51 14.82 -0.30
CA GLN A 76 -14.66 15.42 0.73
C GLN A 76 -15.07 16.86 1.03
N LYS A 77 -15.35 17.66 0.01
CA LYS A 77 -15.82 19.04 0.16
C LYS A 77 -17.15 19.10 0.93
N LYS A 78 -18.13 18.27 0.56
CA LYS A 78 -19.42 18.17 1.26
C LYS A 78 -19.27 17.78 2.74
N ARG A 79 -18.33 16.88 3.05
CA ARG A 79 -18.01 16.50 4.44
C ARG A 79 -17.38 17.66 5.21
N ALA A 80 -16.44 18.39 4.62
CA ALA A 80 -15.81 19.55 5.24
C ALA A 80 -16.82 20.64 5.57
N GLU A 81 -17.71 20.97 4.63
CA GLU A 81 -18.79 21.95 4.81
C GLU A 81 -19.77 21.53 5.93
N TYR A 82 -20.15 20.26 5.99
CA TYR A 82 -20.99 19.74 7.06
C TYR A 82 -20.33 19.85 8.44
N ILE A 83 -19.04 19.50 8.53
CA ILE A 83 -18.26 19.57 9.77
C ILE A 83 -18.14 21.02 10.24
N ALA A 84 -17.83 21.97 9.34
CA ALA A 84 -17.76 23.39 9.67
C ALA A 84 -19.08 23.91 10.26
N LYS A 85 -20.22 23.60 9.59
CA LYS A 85 -21.56 23.96 10.09
C LYS A 85 -21.84 23.38 11.48
N LYS A 86 -21.41 22.13 11.73
CA LYS A 86 -21.58 21.49 13.04
C LYS A 86 -20.76 22.18 14.14
N TYR A 87 -19.53 22.58 13.84
CA TYR A 87 -18.69 23.34 14.79
C TYR A 87 -19.29 24.70 15.13
N ASP A 88 -19.81 25.43 14.14
CA ASP A 88 -20.46 26.72 14.36
C ASP A 88 -21.70 26.59 15.27
N LEU A 89 -22.49 25.53 15.08
CA LEU A 89 -23.65 25.24 15.92
C LEU A 89 -23.25 24.88 17.36
N ILE A 90 -22.14 24.16 17.55
CA ILE A 90 -21.64 23.80 18.88
C ILE A 90 -21.12 25.05 19.60
N ASN A 91 -20.36 25.92 18.91
CA ASN A 91 -19.85 27.15 19.49
C ASN A 91 -20.96 28.13 19.88
N LYS A 92 -22.03 28.22 19.06
CA LYS A 92 -23.23 29.02 19.39
C LYS A 92 -24.06 28.45 20.55
N LYS A 93 -23.87 27.18 20.90
CA LYS A 93 -24.59 26.53 22.00
C LYS A 93 -23.81 26.57 23.33
N ASN A 94 -22.50 26.84 23.25
CA ASN A 94 -21.57 26.86 24.37
C ASN A 94 -21.14 28.29 24.78
N GLY A 95 -21.55 29.32 24.05
CA GLY A 95 -21.46 30.74 24.43
C GLY A 95 -22.83 31.31 24.69
#